data_AF-A0A7W2Y8V4-F1
#
_entry.id   AF-A0A7W2Y8V4-F1
#
_cell.length_a   1.000
_cell.length_b   1.000
_cell.length_c   1.000
_cell.angle_alpha   90.00
_cell.angle_beta   90.00
_cell.angle_gamma   90.00
#
_symmetry.space_group_name_H-M   'P 1'
#
loop_
_entity.id
_entity.type
_entity.pdbx_description
1 polymer ?
#
loop_
_entity_poly.entity_id
_entity_poly.type
_entity_poly.pdbx_seq_one_letter_code
_entity_poly.pdbx_strand_id
1 'polypeptide(L)'
;MLSSLILSMTMSVSPLPVIETNSLNMIETGRNLNGVRINNSTSDVELTGRNLNGVRINNSKSDVELTGRNLNGVRINNSKSDVELTGRNLNGVRINDSRSDVELTGRNLNGVRI
;
A
#
# COMPACT_ATOMS: atom_id res chain seq x y z
N MET A 1 0.14 47.84 27.76
CA MET A 1 0.40 46.39 27.73
C MET A 1 -0.95 45.69 27.74
N LEU A 2 -1.33 45.00 26.68
CA LEU A 2 -2.50 44.11 26.66
C LEU A 2 -2.15 42.88 25.82
N SER A 3 -1.97 41.79 26.56
CA SER A 3 -1.66 40.43 26.16
C SER A 3 -2.87 39.76 25.50
N SER A 4 -2.65 38.80 24.61
CA SER A 4 -3.30 37.47 24.66
C SER A 4 -2.76 36.55 23.55
N LEU A 5 -2.09 35.48 23.97
CA LEU A 5 -1.75 34.29 23.19
C LEU A 5 -2.73 33.18 23.60
N ILE A 6 -3.42 32.56 22.64
CA ILE A 6 -4.10 31.28 22.89
C ILE A 6 -3.79 30.35 21.71
N LEU A 7 -2.95 29.35 21.98
CA LEU A 7 -2.63 28.24 21.09
C LEU A 7 -3.25 26.98 21.70
N SER A 8 -4.21 26.36 21.02
CA SER A 8 -4.80 25.07 21.43
C SER A 8 -4.53 24.03 20.34
N MET A 9 -3.99 22.87 20.74
CA MET A 9 -3.55 21.81 19.84
C MET A 9 -4.19 20.50 20.31
N THR A 10 -5.10 19.94 19.52
CA THR A 10 -5.74 18.64 19.77
C THR A 10 -5.04 17.57 18.94
N MET A 11 -4.70 16.42 19.55
CA MET A 11 -4.09 15.28 18.86
C MET A 11 -5.16 14.21 18.62
N SER A 12 -5.39 13.85 17.35
CA SER A 12 -6.34 12.81 16.92
C SER A 12 -5.60 11.51 16.59
N VAL A 13 -6.05 10.38 17.16
CA VAL A 13 -5.58 9.02 16.84
C VAL A 13 -6.76 8.20 16.31
N SER A 14 -6.77 7.91 15.00
CA SER A 14 -7.87 7.23 14.30
C SER A 14 -7.63 5.71 14.14
N PRO A 15 -8.63 4.83 14.34
CA PRO A 15 -8.52 3.38 14.15
C PRO A 15 -8.37 2.95 12.67
N LEU A 16 -7.79 1.77 12.43
CA LEU A 16 -7.42 1.23 11.10
C LEU A 16 -8.63 0.70 10.31
N PRO A 17 -8.74 0.97 8.99
CA PRO A 17 -9.82 0.46 8.14
C PRO A 17 -9.57 -0.99 7.69
N VAL A 18 -10.60 -1.84 7.75
CA VAL A 18 -10.65 -3.15 7.09
C VAL A 18 -11.63 -3.01 5.92
N ILE A 19 -11.13 -3.08 4.69
CA ILE A 19 -11.94 -2.88 3.48
C ILE A 19 -12.15 -4.25 2.83
N GLU A 20 -13.39 -4.74 2.86
CA GLU A 20 -13.83 -5.92 2.12
C GLU A 20 -14.82 -5.44 1.05
N THR A 21 -14.31 -5.00 -0.10
CA THR A 21 -15.13 -4.50 -1.21
C THR A 21 -14.89 -5.33 -2.47
N ASN A 22 -15.85 -6.19 -2.80
CA ASN A 22 -15.94 -6.75 -4.14
C ASN A 22 -16.41 -5.64 -5.11
N SER A 23 -15.51 -5.27 -6.03
CA SER A 23 -15.81 -4.55 -7.29
C SER A 23 -16.11 -3.04 -7.23
N LEU A 24 -15.21 -2.27 -6.60
CA LEU A 24 -14.93 -0.86 -6.94
C LEU A 24 -13.41 -0.69 -6.83
N ASN A 25 -12.78 0.07 -7.75
CA ASN A 25 -11.33 0.33 -7.70
C ASN A 25 -10.92 0.72 -6.27
N MET A 26 -10.02 -0.06 -5.68
CA MET A 26 -9.63 0.14 -4.29
C MET A 26 -8.55 1.21 -4.27
N ILE A 27 -8.97 2.47 -4.12
CA ILE A 27 -8.07 3.62 -3.95
C ILE A 27 -8.06 3.99 -2.46
N GLU A 28 -6.97 3.63 -1.76
CA GLU A 28 -6.75 4.09 -0.39
C GLU A 28 -5.60 5.11 -0.40
N THR A 29 -5.89 6.32 0.05
CA THR A 29 -4.87 7.38 0.19
C THR A 29 -4.66 7.74 1.64
N GLY A 30 -3.40 7.74 2.09
CA GLY A 30 -3.10 8.03 3.48
C GLY A 30 -1.64 8.37 3.73
N ARG A 31 -1.35 9.09 4.81
CA ARG A 31 0.06 9.29 5.22
C ARG A 31 0.72 7.95 5.58
N ASN A 32 0.02 7.09 6.32
CA ASN A 32 0.51 5.77 6.70
C ASN A 32 -0.63 4.75 6.55
N LEU A 33 -0.45 3.75 5.68
CA LEU A 33 -1.36 2.62 5.55
C LEU A 33 -0.70 1.41 6.20
N ASN A 34 -1.37 0.81 7.18
CA ASN A 34 -0.85 -0.32 7.93
C ASN A 34 -1.83 -1.49 7.86
N GLY A 35 -1.33 -2.67 7.51
CA GLY A 35 -2.08 -3.92 7.59
C GLY A 35 -3.18 -4.10 6.54
N VAL A 36 -3.07 -3.42 5.40
CA VAL A 36 -4.02 -3.55 4.28
C VAL A 36 -4.06 -5.00 3.81
N ARG A 37 -5.26 -5.57 3.71
CA ARG A 37 -5.50 -6.92 3.19
C ARG A 37 -6.57 -6.86 2.11
N ILE A 38 -6.24 -7.36 0.93
CA ILE A 38 -7.14 -7.42 -0.21
C ILE A 38 -7.17 -8.87 -0.69
N ASN A 39 -8.36 -9.44 -0.83
CA ASN A 39 -8.55 -10.80 -1.28
C ASN A 39 -9.53 -10.80 -2.45
N ASN A 40 -9.24 -11.62 -3.46
CA ASN A 40 -10.13 -11.85 -4.60
C ASN A 40 -10.53 -10.57 -5.34
N SER A 41 -9.61 -9.62 -5.51
CA SER A 41 -9.90 -8.41 -6.27
C SER A 41 -10.12 -8.73 -7.74
N THR A 42 -11.24 -8.24 -8.28
CA THR A 42 -11.55 -8.27 -9.71
C THR A 42 -11.36 -6.91 -10.38
N SER A 43 -10.87 -5.93 -9.62
CA SER A 43 -10.67 -4.54 -10.03
C SER A 43 -9.26 -4.11 -9.67
N ASP A 44 -8.81 -3.04 -10.30
CA ASP A 44 -7.47 -2.51 -10.07
C ASP A 44 -7.30 -2.11 -8.60
N VAL A 45 -6.13 -2.40 -8.06
CA VAL A 45 -5.76 -2.10 -6.69
C VAL A 45 -4.72 -0.99 -6.70
N GLU A 46 -5.07 0.17 -6.17
CA GLU A 46 -4.18 1.32 -6.09
C GLU A 46 -4.03 1.78 -4.62
N LEU A 47 -2.87 1.57 -4.02
CA LEU A 47 -2.58 2.08 -2.67
C LEU A 47 -1.52 3.16 -2.73
N THR A 48 -1.90 4.38 -2.36
CA THR A 48 -0.98 5.52 -2.37
C THR A 48 -0.78 6.08 -0.96
N GLY A 49 0.46 6.06 -0.48
CA GLY A 49 0.77 6.64 0.83
C GLY A 49 2.24 6.83 1.14
N ARG A 50 2.57 7.71 2.10
CA ARG A 50 4.00 7.94 2.44
C ARG A 50 4.63 6.65 2.97
N ASN A 51 3.95 5.90 3.82
CA ASN A 51 4.40 4.59 4.30
C ASN A 51 3.30 3.54 4.11
N LEU A 52 3.63 2.44 3.42
CA LEU A 52 2.78 1.27 3.24
C LEU A 52 3.41 0.10 3.99
N ASN A 53 2.82 -0.31 5.12
CA ASN A 53 3.36 -1.38 5.96
C ASN A 53 2.41 -2.57 6.01
N GLY A 54 2.88 -3.76 5.68
CA GLY A 54 2.14 -5.00 5.84
C GLY A 54 0.97 -5.17 4.87
N VAL A 55 1.12 -4.70 3.62
CA VAL A 55 0.15 -4.92 2.54
C VAL A 55 0.14 -6.40 2.14
N ARG A 56 -1.05 -7.00 2.06
CA ARG A 56 -1.24 -8.35 1.54
C ARG A 56 -2.34 -8.35 0.48
N ILE A 57 -2.02 -8.81 -0.72
CA ILE A 57 -2.97 -8.95 -1.82
C ILE A 57 -2.95 -10.40 -2.27
N ASN A 58 -4.11 -11.06 -2.26
CA ASN A 58 -4.25 -12.43 -2.73
C ASN A 58 -5.30 -12.51 -3.84
N ASN A 59 -4.98 -13.25 -4.89
CA ASN A 59 -5.88 -13.52 -6.02
C ASN A 59 -6.39 -12.23 -6.69
N SER A 60 -5.49 -11.35 -7.10
CA SER A 60 -5.86 -10.20 -7.95
C SER A 60 -6.00 -10.66 -9.39
N LYS A 61 -7.12 -10.33 -10.03
CA LYS A 61 -7.34 -10.56 -11.47
C LYS A 61 -7.04 -9.31 -12.32
N SER A 62 -6.62 -8.24 -11.67
CA SER A 62 -6.45 -6.90 -12.21
C SER A 62 -5.13 -6.30 -11.71
N ASP A 63 -4.75 -5.16 -12.27
CA ASP A 63 -3.45 -4.55 -12.02
C ASP A 63 -3.32 -4.12 -10.55
N VAL A 64 -2.09 -4.20 -10.05
CA VAL A 64 -1.75 -3.83 -8.68
C VAL A 64 -0.69 -2.75 -8.70
N GLU A 65 -1.04 -1.54 -8.26
CA GLU A 65 -0.14 -0.41 -8.13
C GLU A 65 -0.01 0.00 -6.64
N LEU A 66 1.20 -0.05 -6.10
CA LEU A 66 1.50 0.47 -4.76
C LEU A 66 2.54 1.59 -4.85
N THR A 67 2.12 2.81 -4.51
CA THR A 67 2.98 4.00 -4.60
C THR A 67 3.23 4.61 -3.21
N GLY A 68 4.51 4.75 -2.84
CA GLY A 68 4.86 5.34 -1.56
C GLY A 68 6.33 5.64 -1.31
N ARG A 69 6.66 6.33 -0.22
CA ARG A 69 8.09 6.56 0.12
C ARG A 69 8.73 5.27 0.64
N ASN A 70 8.03 4.55 1.52
CA ASN A 70 8.51 3.30 2.10
C ASN A 70 7.43 2.22 1.98
N LEU A 71 7.78 1.09 1.36
CA LEU A 71 6.94 -0.10 1.24
C LEU A 71 7.61 -1.21 2.06
N ASN A 72 7.01 -1.58 3.20
CA ASN A 72 7.57 -2.59 4.09
C ASN A 72 6.62 -3.79 4.22
N GLY A 73 7.10 -5.00 3.92
CA GLY A 73 6.35 -6.23 4.13
C GLY A 73 5.16 -6.40 3.18
N VAL A 74 5.31 -6.00 1.92
CA VAL A 74 4.34 -6.24 0.85
C VAL A 74 4.35 -7.72 0.47
N ARG A 75 3.17 -8.34 0.40
CA ARG A 75 2.99 -9.69 -0.14
C ARG A 75 1.89 -9.71 -1.19
N ILE A 76 2.20 -10.18 -2.39
CA ILE A 76 1.23 -10.35 -3.48
C ILE A 76 1.30 -11.80 -3.92
N ASN A 77 0.18 -12.52 -3.88
CA ASN A 77 0.10 -13.90 -4.32
C ASN A 77 -0.98 -14.05 -5.39
N ASN A 78 -0.71 -14.84 -6.42
CA ASN A 78 -1.65 -15.15 -7.50
C ASN A 78 -2.18 -13.89 -8.20
N SER A 79 -1.28 -12.96 -8.60
CA SER A 79 -1.66 -11.87 -9.50
C SER A 79 -1.76 -12.40 -10.92
N LYS A 80 -2.87 -12.10 -11.62
CA LYS A 80 -3.04 -12.46 -13.03
C LYS A 80 -2.70 -11.32 -14.00
N SER A 81 -2.41 -10.14 -13.48
CA SER A 81 -2.09 -8.93 -14.24
C SER A 81 -0.86 -8.26 -13.64
N ASP A 82 -0.50 -7.10 -14.19
CA ASP A 82 0.77 -6.45 -13.90
C ASP A 82 0.84 -5.96 -12.45
N VAL A 83 2.06 -5.96 -11.92
CA VAL A 83 2.34 -5.51 -10.56
C VAL A 83 3.40 -4.43 -10.60
N GLU A 84 3.03 -3.21 -10.21
CA GLU A 84 3.93 -2.07 -10.09
C GLU A 84 4.08 -1.65 -8.62
N LEU A 85 5.31 -1.67 -8.12
CA LEU A 85 5.66 -1.14 -6.80
C LEU A 85 6.64 0.02 -6.94
N THR A 86 6.17 1.24 -6.65
CA THR A 86 6.98 2.45 -6.76
C THR A 86 7.26 3.05 -5.38
N GLY A 87 8.55 3.12 -5.02
CA GLY A 87 8.94 3.82 -3.81
C GLY A 87 10.43 3.97 -3.54
N ARG A 88 10.80 4.83 -2.58
CA ARG A 88 12.22 5.05 -2.27
C ARG A 88 12.86 3.80 -1.66
N ASN A 89 12.16 3.16 -0.73
CA ASN A 89 12.62 1.95 -0.04
C ASN A 89 11.55 0.86 -0.13
N LEU A 90 11.91 -0.30 -0.70
CA LEU A 90 11.10 -1.51 -0.76
C LEU A 90 11.79 -2.58 0.09
N ASN A 91 11.22 -2.91 1.25
CA ASN A 91 11.78 -3.87 2.18
C ASN A 91 10.83 -5.05 2.39
N GLY A 92 11.31 -6.27 2.19
CA GLY A 92 10.55 -7.49 2.45
C GLY A 92 9.35 -7.69 1.52
N VAL A 93 9.48 -7.25 0.26
CA VAL A 93 8.51 -7.51 -0.81
C VAL A 93 8.59 -8.99 -1.20
N ARG A 94 7.43 -9.64 -1.27
CA ARG A 94 7.29 -10.99 -1.83
C ARG A 94 6.16 -11.00 -2.84
N ILE A 95 6.46 -11.33 -4.07
CA ILE A 95 5.48 -11.57 -5.12
C ILE A 95 5.62 -13.05 -5.47
N ASN A 96 4.53 -13.80 -5.49
CA ASN A 96 4.53 -15.20 -5.90
C ASN A 96 3.40 -15.43 -6.90
N ASP A 97 3.66 -16.30 -7.87
CA ASP A 97 2.67 -16.72 -8.87
C ASP A 97 2.04 -15.54 -9.62
N SER A 98 2.84 -14.52 -9.94
CA SER A 98 2.46 -13.48 -10.90
C SER A 98 2.51 -14.06 -12.31
N ARG A 99 1.45 -13.87 -13.09
CA ARG A 99 1.38 -14.35 -14.48
C ARG A 99 1.74 -13.29 -15.52
N SER A 100 2.03 -12.07 -15.06
CA SER A 100 2.36 -10.93 -15.91
C SER A 100 3.57 -10.18 -15.34
N ASP A 101 3.87 -9.01 -15.89
CA ASP A 101 5.10 -8.29 -15.59
C ASP A 101 5.10 -7.74 -14.16
N VAL A 102 6.30 -7.68 -13.59
CA VAL A 102 6.53 -7.15 -12.24
C VAL A 102 7.57 -6.06 -12.33
N GLU A 103 7.14 -4.83 -12.07
CA GLU A 103 8.01 -3.65 -12.04
C GLU A 103 8.21 -3.16 -10.61
N LEU A 104 9.48 -3.01 -10.22
CA LEU A 104 9.87 -2.50 -8.92
C LEU A 104 10.77 -1.28 -9.09
N THR A 105 10.21 -0.10 -8.87
CA THR A 105 10.95 1.15 -9.00
C THR A 105 11.32 1.67 -7.62
N GLY A 106 12.62 1.62 -7.28
CA GLY A 106 13.11 2.18 -6.03
C GLY A 106 14.61 2.30 -5.90
N ARG A 107 15.05 3.08 -4.91
CA ARG A 107 16.48 3.30 -4.63
C ARG A 107 17.09 2.19 -3.77
N ASN A 108 16.26 1.52 -2.98
CA ASN A 108 16.70 0.49 -2.04
C ASN A 108 15.70 -0.68 -2.06
N LEU A 109 16.17 -1.86 -2.46
CA LEU A 109 15.38 -3.08 -2.68
C LEU A 109 15.89 -4.21 -1.77
N ASN A 110 15.56 -4.19 -0.48
CA ASN A 110 16.05 -5.21 0.47
C ASN A 110 15.04 -6.35 0.65
N GLY A 111 15.51 -7.59 0.53
CA GLY A 111 14.68 -8.76 0.79
C GLY A 111 13.48 -8.88 -0.16
N VAL A 112 13.63 -8.36 -1.37
CA VAL A 112 12.69 -8.52 -2.49
C VAL A 112 12.80 -9.94 -3.04
N ARG A 113 11.66 -10.58 -3.27
CA ARG A 113 11.53 -11.87 -3.96
C ARG A 113 10.32 -11.80 -4.88
N ILE A 114 10.48 -12.22 -6.12
CA ILE A 114 9.46 -12.26 -7.18
C ILE A 114 9.42 -13.69 -7.73
#